data_AF-A0A9D7JNB8-F1
#
_entry.id   AF-A0A9D7JNB8-F1
#
_cell.length_a   1.000
_cell.length_b   1.000
_cell.length_c   1.000
_cell.angle_alpha   90.00
_cell.angle_beta   90.00
_cell.angle_gamma   90.00
#
_symmetry.space_group_name_H-M   'P 1'
#
loop_
_entity.id
_entity.type
_entity.pdbx_description
1 polymer ?
#
loop_
_entity_poly.entity_id
_entity_poly.type
_entity_poly.pdbx_seq_one_letter_code
_entity_poly.pdbx_strand_id
1 'polypeptide(L)'
;MNENNSILEIRTSLEQLRLQKSRELKLLIDQLHVAYENIQPANMINRAINELKTAPEIKDLLLNASIAIAEDFLTKTAFVGFSKSTVRKTVGTALMLAVANAFIINTDTIKSMFLSLF
;
A
#
# COMPACT_ATOMS: atom_id res chain seq x y z
N MET A 1 18.53 -67.23 14.03
CA MET A 1 18.12 -65.99 14.75
C MET A 1 17.54 -66.41 16.09
N ASN A 2 17.97 -65.79 17.18
CA ASN A 2 17.43 -66.02 18.53
C ASN A 2 16.18 -65.14 18.72
N GLU A 3 15.13 -65.66 19.37
CA GLU A 3 13.86 -64.96 19.68
C GLU A 3 14.05 -63.57 20.32
N ASN A 4 15.06 -63.41 21.19
CA ASN A 4 15.42 -62.12 21.78
C ASN A 4 15.89 -61.08 20.75
N ASN A 5 16.56 -61.52 19.68
CA ASN A 5 17.04 -60.63 18.63
C ASN A 5 15.87 -60.09 17.81
N SER A 6 14.87 -60.94 17.53
CA SER A 6 13.63 -60.53 16.85
C SER A 6 12.81 -59.54 17.68
N ILE A 7 12.73 -59.74 19.01
CA ILE A 7 12.04 -58.80 19.92
C ILE A 7 12.76 -57.44 19.95
N LEU A 8 14.09 -57.43 19.91
CA LEU A 8 14.89 -56.20 19.86
C LEU A 8 14.67 -55.43 18.55
N GLU A 9 14.64 -56.13 17.41
CA GLU A 9 14.34 -55.54 16.09
C GLU A 9 12.93 -54.91 16.04
N ILE A 10 11.93 -55.57 16.63
CA ILE A 10 10.56 -55.03 16.69
C ILE A 10 10.51 -53.76 17.58
N ARG A 11 11.19 -53.76 18.72
CA ARG A 11 11.21 -52.60 19.62
C ARG A 11 11.91 -51.40 18.99
N THR A 12 13.05 -51.63 18.36
CA THR A 12 13.83 -50.58 17.68
C THR A 12 13.06 -49.98 16.50
N SER A 13 12.43 -50.82 15.67
CA SER A 13 11.57 -50.35 14.58
C SER A 13 10.33 -49.60 15.09
N LEU A 14 9.72 -50.03 16.19
CA LEU A 14 8.60 -49.31 16.81
C LEU A 14 9.02 -47.92 17.33
N GLU A 15 10.19 -47.81 17.95
CA GLU A 15 10.72 -46.52 18.40
C GLU A 15 11.04 -45.59 17.23
N GLN A 16 11.66 -46.12 16.17
CA GLN A 16 11.91 -45.36 14.94
C GLN A 16 10.61 -44.84 14.32
N LEU A 17 9.58 -45.69 14.26
CA LEU A 17 8.27 -45.32 13.73
C LEU A 17 7.60 -44.23 14.58
N ARG A 18 7.69 -44.33 15.91
CA ARG A 18 7.17 -43.31 16.83
C ARG A 18 7.87 -41.97 16.65
N LEU A 19 9.20 -41.98 16.54
CA LEU A 19 9.99 -40.76 16.28
C LEU A 19 9.63 -40.15 14.93
N GLN A 20 9.48 -40.97 13.89
CA GLN A 20 9.05 -40.50 12.58
C GLN A 20 7.66 -39.86 12.66
N LYS A 21 6.68 -40.51 13.29
CA LYS A 21 5.33 -39.98 13.46
C LYS A 21 5.29 -38.68 14.24
N SER A 22 6.10 -38.57 15.30
CA SER A 22 6.22 -37.33 16.07
C SER A 22 6.78 -36.18 15.22
N ARG A 23 7.81 -36.45 14.40
CA ARG A 23 8.36 -35.46 13.46
C ARG A 23 7.35 -35.05 12.38
N GLU A 24 6.66 -36.02 11.78
CA GLU A 24 5.61 -35.77 10.78
C GLU A 24 4.50 -34.89 11.35
N LEU A 25 4.03 -35.21 12.56
CA LEU A 25 3.00 -34.44 13.24
C LEU A 25 3.44 -33.01 13.53
N LYS A 26 4.67 -32.84 14.04
CA LYS A 26 5.22 -31.51 14.31
C LYS A 26 5.28 -30.67 13.03
N LEU A 27 5.81 -31.25 11.94
CA LEU A 27 5.87 -30.58 10.65
C LEU A 27 4.48 -30.17 10.15
N LEU A 28 3.47 -31.04 10.33
CA LEU A 28 2.10 -30.75 9.94
C LEU A 28 1.50 -29.60 10.75
N ILE A 29 1.74 -29.57 12.06
CA ILE A 29 1.29 -28.47 12.94
C ILE A 29 1.97 -27.16 12.53
N ASP A 30 3.27 -27.18 12.25
CA ASP A 30 4.02 -25.99 11.83
C ASP A 30 3.47 -25.46 10.48
N GLN A 31 3.20 -26.35 9.52
CA GLN A 31 2.58 -25.97 8.24
C GLN A 31 1.17 -25.40 8.42
N LEU A 32 0.37 -25.98 9.31
CA LEU A 32 -0.96 -25.48 9.63
C LEU A 32 -0.90 -24.09 10.28
N HIS A 33 0.07 -23.87 11.18
CA HIS A 33 0.26 -22.57 11.83
C HIS A 33 0.63 -21.49 10.80
N VAL A 34 1.57 -21.78 9.90
CA VAL A 34 1.94 -20.86 8.81
C VAL A 34 0.74 -20.60 7.89
N ALA A 35 -0.03 -21.63 7.52
CA ALA A 35 -1.23 -21.46 6.72
C ALA A 35 -2.27 -20.58 7.44
N TYR A 36 -2.45 -20.77 8.74
CA TYR A 36 -3.34 -19.98 9.58
C TYR A 36 -2.89 -18.51 9.66
N GLU A 37 -1.61 -18.25 9.92
CA GLU A 37 -1.07 -16.89 9.90
C GLU A 37 -1.24 -16.24 8.51
N ASN A 38 -1.13 -17.01 7.44
CA ASN A 38 -1.30 -16.51 6.08
C ASN A 38 -2.75 -16.16 5.72
N ILE A 39 -3.76 -16.73 6.37
CA ILE A 39 -5.16 -16.36 6.12
C ILE A 39 -5.66 -15.27 7.08
N GLN A 40 -4.88 -14.93 8.11
CA GLN A 40 -5.25 -13.85 9.01
C GLN A 40 -5.32 -12.51 8.23
N PRO A 41 -6.46 -11.79 8.28
CA PRO A 41 -6.63 -10.56 7.51
C PRO A 41 -5.54 -9.52 7.76
N ALA A 42 -5.07 -9.40 9.01
CA ALA A 42 -3.97 -8.50 9.37
C ALA A 42 -2.68 -8.80 8.57
N ASN A 43 -2.32 -10.07 8.41
CA ASN A 43 -1.13 -10.49 7.66
C ASN A 43 -1.33 -10.39 6.15
N MET A 44 -2.56 -10.55 5.66
CA MET A 44 -2.90 -10.29 4.26
C MET A 44 -2.76 -8.79 3.92
N ILE A 45 -3.30 -7.92 4.78
CA ILE A 45 -3.18 -6.46 4.62
C ILE A 45 -1.71 -6.03 4.69
N ASN A 46 -0.94 -6.52 5.66
CA ASN A 46 0.48 -6.19 5.80
C ASN A 46 1.29 -6.62 4.57
N ARG A 47 1.01 -7.80 4.00
CA ARG A 47 1.65 -8.24 2.75
C ARG A 47 1.27 -7.38 1.57
N ALA A 48 -0.03 -7.11 1.38
CA ALA A 48 -0.49 -6.23 0.32
C ALA A 48 0.17 -4.84 0.43
N ILE A 49 0.22 -4.23 1.61
CA ILE A 49 0.90 -2.94 1.82
C ILE A 49 2.40 -3.02 1.49
N ASN A 50 3.08 -4.09 1.88
CA ASN A 50 4.50 -4.25 1.58
C ASN A 50 4.76 -4.46 0.09
N GLU A 51 3.90 -5.20 -0.61
CA GLU A 51 3.95 -5.38 -2.07
C GLU A 51 3.67 -4.06 -2.80
N LEU A 52 2.70 -3.27 -2.32
CA LEU A 52 2.41 -1.94 -2.86
C LEU A 52 3.59 -0.97 -2.69
N LYS A 53 4.36 -1.09 -1.60
CA LYS A 53 5.54 -0.25 -1.35
C LYS A 53 6.73 -0.60 -2.23
N THR A 54 6.87 -1.87 -2.62
CA THR A 54 8.00 -2.34 -3.43
C THR A 54 7.72 -2.21 -4.94
N ALA A 55 6.46 -2.03 -5.35
CA ALA A 55 6.07 -1.79 -6.73
C ALA A 55 6.43 -0.36 -7.19
N PRO A 56 7.32 -0.18 -8.20
CA PRO A 56 7.72 1.14 -8.69
C PRO A 56 6.55 1.98 -9.22
N GLU A 57 5.60 1.34 -9.91
CA GLU A 57 4.42 1.97 -10.51
C GLU A 57 3.47 2.59 -9.47
N ILE A 58 3.45 2.04 -8.26
CA ILE A 58 2.51 2.47 -7.21
C ILE A 58 3.05 3.67 -6.45
N LYS A 59 4.37 3.87 -6.46
CA LYS A 59 4.98 5.09 -5.92
C LYS A 59 4.49 6.31 -6.68
N ASP A 60 4.45 6.25 -8.01
CA ASP A 60 3.96 7.36 -8.84
C ASP A 60 2.45 7.56 -8.67
N LEU A 61 1.67 6.48 -8.57
CA LEU A 61 0.24 6.56 -8.27
C LEU A 61 -0.04 7.21 -6.91
N LEU A 62 0.71 6.84 -5.86
CA LEU A 62 0.57 7.39 -4.51
C LEU A 62 1.01 8.85 -4.45
N LEU A 63 2.08 9.22 -5.16
CA LEU A 63 2.52 10.61 -5.28
C LEU A 63 1.45 11.45 -5.98
N ASN A 64 0.93 11.00 -7.13
CA ASN A 64 -0.13 11.69 -7.86
C ASN A 64 -1.43 11.78 -7.04
N ALA A 65 -1.82 10.71 -6.34
CA ALA A 65 -2.98 10.73 -5.45
C ALA A 65 -2.78 11.70 -4.28
N SER A 66 -1.58 11.77 -3.69
CA SER A 66 -1.27 12.70 -2.61
C SER A 66 -1.32 14.16 -3.09
N ILE A 67 -0.85 14.43 -4.31
CA ILE A 67 -0.96 15.74 -4.96
C ILE A 67 -2.44 16.07 -5.21
N ALA A 68 -3.22 15.15 -5.78
CA ALA A 68 -4.65 15.37 -6.02
C ALA A 68 -5.45 15.60 -4.73
N ILE A 69 -5.14 14.87 -3.66
CA ILE A 69 -5.77 15.07 -2.34
C ILE A 69 -5.33 16.41 -1.74
N ALA A 70 -4.05 16.76 -1.83
CA ALA A 70 -3.55 18.04 -1.36
C ALA A 70 -4.14 19.21 -2.17
N GLU A 71 -4.30 19.04 -3.47
CA GLU A 71 -4.89 20.02 -4.38
C GLU A 71 -6.39 20.18 -4.11
N ASP A 72 -7.14 19.09 -3.93
CA ASP A 72 -8.55 19.15 -3.54
C ASP A 72 -8.74 19.73 -2.13
N PHE A 73 -7.85 19.40 -1.18
CA PHE A 73 -7.88 19.94 0.18
C PHE A 73 -7.52 21.42 0.20
N LEU A 74 -6.41 21.83 -0.42
CA LEU A 74 -6.00 23.22 -0.51
C LEU A 74 -7.04 24.04 -1.28
N THR A 75 -7.61 23.50 -2.36
CA THR A 75 -8.68 24.16 -3.11
C THR A 75 -9.92 24.31 -2.22
N LYS A 76 -10.37 23.27 -1.52
CA LYS A 76 -11.53 23.36 -0.62
C LYS A 76 -11.28 24.30 0.56
N THR A 77 -10.11 24.27 1.17
CA THR A 77 -9.75 25.21 2.25
C THR A 77 -9.63 26.64 1.72
N ALA A 78 -9.10 26.84 0.51
CA ALA A 78 -8.92 28.15 -0.10
C ALA A 78 -10.17 28.71 -0.80
N PHE A 79 -11.16 27.89 -1.16
CA PHE A 79 -12.42 28.34 -1.78
C PHE A 79 -13.62 28.27 -0.83
N VAL A 80 -13.68 27.25 0.03
CA VAL A 80 -14.89 26.91 0.83
C VAL A 80 -14.76 27.40 2.29
N GLY A 81 -13.55 27.64 2.81
CA GLY A 81 -13.32 28.08 4.20
C GLY A 81 -13.44 29.60 4.47
N PHE A 82 -13.73 30.41 3.46
CA PHE A 82 -13.52 31.85 3.53
C PHE A 82 -14.83 32.68 3.61
N SER A 83 -15.42 32.74 4.81
CA SER A 83 -16.53 33.63 5.21
C SER A 83 -16.41 35.15 4.82
N LYS A 84 -17.57 35.82 4.79
CA LYS A 84 -17.96 37.15 4.30
C LYS A 84 -17.13 38.37 4.80
N SER A 85 -15.93 38.63 4.29
CA SER A 85 -15.31 39.97 4.49
C SER A 85 -14.62 40.53 3.23
N THR A 86 -14.82 41.83 2.99
CA THR A 86 -14.33 42.57 1.81
C THR A 86 -12.81 42.58 1.66
N VAL A 87 -12.09 42.54 2.79
CA VAL A 87 -10.62 42.42 2.85
C VAL A 87 -10.12 41.10 2.23
N ARG A 88 -10.98 40.09 2.16
CA ARG A 88 -10.63 38.77 1.64
C ARG A 88 -10.74 38.67 0.12
N LYS A 89 -11.67 39.41 -0.48
CA LYS A 89 -11.76 39.53 -1.94
C LYS A 89 -10.51 40.18 -2.50
N THR A 90 -9.97 41.20 -1.83
CA THR A 90 -8.76 41.88 -2.30
C THR A 90 -7.52 40.99 -2.21
N VAL A 91 -7.35 40.20 -1.13
CA VAL A 91 -6.25 39.24 -1.01
C VAL A 91 -6.37 38.09 -2.00
N GLY A 92 -7.58 37.51 -2.17
CA GLY A 92 -7.82 36.47 -3.16
C GLY A 92 -7.57 36.94 -4.59
N THR A 93 -8.04 38.15 -4.94
CA THR A 93 -7.77 38.77 -6.23
C THR A 93 -6.28 39.09 -6.42
N ALA A 94 -5.58 39.56 -5.39
CA ALA A 94 -4.14 39.81 -5.46
C ALA A 94 -3.34 38.52 -5.69
N LEU A 95 -3.72 37.43 -5.02
CA LEU A 95 -3.11 36.11 -5.23
C LEU A 95 -3.39 35.58 -6.65
N MET A 96 -4.64 35.70 -7.10
CA MET A 96 -5.04 35.29 -8.44
C MET A 96 -4.32 36.10 -9.52
N LEU A 97 -4.09 37.40 -9.30
CA LEU A 97 -3.30 38.24 -10.20
C LEU A 97 -1.81 37.90 -10.17
N ALA A 98 -1.25 37.54 -9.01
CA ALA A 98 0.15 37.09 -8.91
C ALA A 98 0.38 35.77 -9.67
N VAL A 99 -0.54 34.82 -9.51
CA VAL A 99 -0.54 33.54 -10.23
C VAL A 99 -0.75 33.78 -11.73
N ALA A 100 -1.75 34.60 -12.12
CA ALA A 100 -2.00 34.94 -13.52
C ALA A 100 -0.80 35.63 -14.17
N ASN A 101 -0.13 36.58 -13.48
CA ASN A 101 1.06 37.23 -14.01
C ASN A 101 2.24 36.26 -14.18
N ALA A 102 2.40 35.28 -13.29
CA ALA A 102 3.39 34.22 -13.47
C ALA A 102 3.10 33.35 -14.70
N PHE A 103 1.82 33.09 -15.00
CA PHE A 103 1.40 32.38 -16.21
C PHE A 103 1.45 33.24 -17.49
N ILE A 104 1.25 34.56 -17.38
CA ILE A 104 1.28 35.52 -18.51
C ILE A 104 2.69 35.64 -19.11
N ILE A 105 3.77 35.31 -18.40
CA ILE A 105 5.13 35.32 -18.99
C ILE A 105 5.27 34.27 -20.13
N ASN A 106 4.30 33.35 -20.28
CA ASN A 106 4.18 32.41 -21.42
C ASN A 106 2.87 32.63 -22.22
N THR A 107 2.49 33.89 -22.50
CA THR A 107 1.17 34.27 -23.06
C THR A 107 0.92 33.73 -24.47
N ASP A 108 1.96 33.40 -25.23
CA ASP A 108 1.81 32.92 -26.61
C ASP A 108 1.13 31.54 -26.67
N THR A 109 1.40 30.68 -25.69
CA THR A 109 0.91 29.29 -25.64
C THR A 109 -0.59 29.21 -25.29
N ILE A 110 -1.08 30.10 -24.42
CA ILE A 110 -2.49 30.14 -24.03
C ILE A 110 -3.35 30.69 -25.16
N LYS A 111 -2.82 31.66 -25.92
CA LYS A 111 -3.52 32.29 -27.05
C LYS A 111 -3.71 31.31 -28.21
N SER A 112 -2.70 30.50 -28.52
CA SER A 112 -2.82 29.45 -29.54
C SER A 112 -3.76 28.32 -29.13
N MET A 113 -3.81 27.97 -27.84
CA MET A 113 -4.70 26.92 -27.34
C MET A 113 -6.18 27.35 -27.39
N PHE A 114 -6.47 28.61 -27.04
CA PHE A 114 -7.81 29.18 -27.14
C PHE A 114 -8.28 29.33 -28.59
N LEU A 115 -7.37 29.71 -29.50
CA LEU A 115 -7.65 29.82 -30.94
C LEU A 115 -7.80 28.47 -31.65
N SER A 116 -7.31 27.37 -31.07
CA SER A 116 -7.52 26.01 -31.61
C SER A 116 -8.81 25.35 -31.14
N LEU A 117 -9.51 25.94 -30.16
CA LEU A 117 -10.75 25.44 -29.58
C LEU A 117 -12.01 26.12 -30.14
N PHE A 118 -11.85 27.16 -30.98
CA PHE A 118 -12.89 27.87 -31.72
C PHE A 118 -12.53 27.92 -33.20
#